data_AF-A0A552UTD6-F1
#
_entry.id   AF-A0A552UTD6-F1
#
_cell.length_a   1.000
_cell.length_b   1.000
_cell.length_c   1.000
_cell.angle_alpha   90.00
_cell.angle_beta   90.00
_cell.angle_gamma   90.00
#
_symmetry.space_group_name_H-M   'P 1'
#
loop_
_entity.id
_entity.type
_entity.pdbx_description
1 polymer ?
#
loop_
_entity_poly.entity_id
_entity_poly.type
_entity_poly.pdbx_seq_one_letter_code
_entity_poly.pdbx_strand_id
1 'polypeptide(L)'
;MENTTYRNKWFRLLAALAGSLIIVFNGRPFDLIAALAVPIFYPAFIVNFLVALLLVHAIHKVTLHLDKMCPWEEDPIVRLSYQINLGLLAPAFIDVVIISIYFLALGQDIRTNNFFLIDFPIVILLLLIWNAYYCLHYMLLYLKHKRVKPHSD
;
A
#
# COMPACT_ATOMS: atom_id res chain seq x y z
N MET A 1 10.45 -18.19 16.81
CA MET A 1 10.84 -17.23 15.76
C MET A 1 10.76 -15.83 16.37
N GLU A 2 11.90 -15.14 16.46
CA GLU A 2 11.99 -13.78 16.99
C GLU A 2 11.05 -12.89 16.17
N ASN A 3 10.12 -12.19 16.83
CA ASN A 3 9.15 -11.32 16.17
C ASN A 3 9.91 -10.35 15.26
N THR A 4 9.81 -10.52 13.94
CA THR A 4 10.27 -9.55 12.94
C THR A 4 9.46 -8.28 13.18
N THR A 5 9.96 -7.43 14.07
CA THR A 5 9.17 -6.34 14.63
C THR A 5 9.19 -5.23 13.60
N TYR A 6 8.28 -5.29 12.62
CA TYR A 6 8.01 -4.23 11.66
C TYR A 6 7.34 -3.03 12.36
N ARG A 7 8.03 -2.43 13.34
CA ARG A 7 7.51 -1.36 14.20
C ARG A 7 7.63 0.02 13.56
N ASN A 8 7.44 0.12 12.25
CA ASN A 8 7.58 1.38 11.55
C ASN A 8 6.21 2.01 11.28
N LYS A 9 5.48 2.34 12.36
CA LYS A 9 4.20 3.06 12.27
C LYS A 9 4.35 4.37 11.49
N TRP A 10 5.47 5.06 11.70
CA TRP A 10 5.85 6.29 11.00
C TRP A 10 6.09 6.08 9.51
N PHE A 11 6.75 4.98 9.11
CA PHE A 11 6.98 4.68 7.71
C PHE A 11 5.67 4.42 6.97
N ARG A 12 4.71 3.75 7.62
CA ARG A 12 3.35 3.57 7.08
C ARG A 12 2.62 4.90 6.90
N LEU A 13 2.74 5.80 7.87
CA LEU A 13 2.12 7.12 7.80
C LEU A 13 2.74 7.95 6.66
N LEU A 14 4.07 7.92 6.53
CA LEU A 14 4.79 8.59 5.45
C LEU A 14 4.43 8.03 4.08
N ALA A 15 4.29 6.71 3.95
CA ALA A 15 3.88 6.07 2.71
C ALA A 15 2.44 6.41 2.32
N ALA A 16 1.52 6.42 3.30
CA ALA A 16 0.15 6.85 3.08
C ALA A 16 0.09 8.33 2.66
N LEU A 17 0.88 9.18 3.32
CA LEU A 17 1.00 10.60 2.99
C LEU A 17 1.52 10.80 1.57
N ALA A 18 2.64 10.16 1.24
CA ALA A 18 3.24 10.22 -0.09
C ALA A 18 2.28 9.71 -1.17
N GLY A 19 1.65 8.55 -0.95
CA GLY A 19 0.67 7.97 -1.87
C GLY A 19 -0.52 8.90 -2.12
N SER A 20 -1.06 9.49 -1.05
CA SER A 20 -2.18 10.44 -1.18
C SER A 20 -1.82 11.70 -1.95
N LEU A 21 -0.61 12.25 -1.76
CA LEU A 21 -0.14 13.40 -2.53
C LEU A 21 0.06 13.04 -4.00
N ILE A 22 0.69 11.88 -4.28
CA ILE A 22 0.90 11.41 -5.66
C ILE A 22 -0.43 11.29 -6.39
N ILE A 23 -1.44 10.69 -5.77
CA ILE A 23 -2.78 10.53 -6.36
C ILE A 23 -3.46 11.88 -6.57
N VAL A 24 -3.46 12.76 -5.56
CA VAL A 24 -4.15 14.06 -5.65
C VAL A 24 -3.54 14.99 -6.70
N PHE A 25 -2.24 14.93 -6.91
CA PHE A 25 -1.54 15.70 -7.96
C PHE A 25 -1.42 14.95 -9.28
N ASN A 26 -1.96 13.73 -9.38
CA ASN A 26 -1.89 12.95 -10.60
C ASN A 26 -2.64 13.66 -11.73
N GLY A 27 -1.97 13.85 -12.87
CA GLY A 27 -2.54 14.60 -14.00
C GLY A 27 -2.67 16.12 -13.80
N ARG A 28 -2.07 16.70 -12.75
CA ARG A 28 -2.05 18.15 -12.49
C ARG A 28 -0.62 18.64 -12.24
N PRO A 29 -0.30 19.93 -12.52
CA PRO A 29 0.98 20.49 -12.12
C PRO A 29 1.10 20.43 -10.59
N PHE A 30 2.28 20.03 -10.10
CA PHE A 30 2.56 19.96 -8.68
C PHE A 30 2.73 21.37 -8.11
N ASP A 31 1.62 21.96 -7.66
CA ASP A 31 1.59 23.25 -6.96
C ASP A 31 0.88 23.10 -5.61
N LEU A 32 1.67 22.76 -4.59
CA LEU A 32 1.16 22.55 -3.24
C LEU A 32 0.65 23.84 -2.61
N ILE A 33 1.27 24.98 -2.92
CA ILE A 33 0.90 26.27 -2.33
C ILE A 33 -0.46 26.70 -2.88
N ALA A 34 -0.65 26.61 -4.21
CA ALA A 34 -1.94 26.89 -4.81
C ALA A 34 -3.01 25.91 -4.35
N ALA A 35 -2.69 24.61 -4.23
CA ALA A 35 -3.64 23.60 -3.77
C ALA A 35 -4.15 23.85 -2.34
N LEU A 36 -3.27 24.29 -1.43
CA LEU A 36 -3.64 24.65 -0.05
C LEU A 36 -4.56 25.88 0.02
N ALA A 37 -4.59 26.71 -1.02
CA ALA A 37 -5.51 27.85 -1.08
C ALA A 37 -6.93 27.45 -1.53
N VAL A 38 -7.15 26.22 -2.03
CA VAL A 38 -8.44 25.78 -2.58
C VAL A 38 -9.21 24.93 -1.56
N PRO A 39 -10.41 25.35 -1.10
CA PRO A 39 -11.16 24.60 -0.09
C PRO A 39 -11.54 23.16 -0.49
N ILE A 40 -11.77 22.90 -1.79
CA ILE A 40 -12.13 21.56 -2.29
C ILE A 40 -10.97 20.57 -2.22
N PHE A 41 -9.73 21.05 -2.08
CA PHE A 41 -8.55 20.19 -1.95
C PHE A 41 -8.60 19.36 -0.67
N TYR A 42 -9.01 19.94 0.45
CA TYR A 42 -9.01 19.27 1.75
C TYR A 42 -9.85 17.99 1.81
N PRO A 43 -11.14 17.96 1.41
CA PRO A 43 -11.91 16.72 1.42
C PRO A 43 -11.33 15.67 0.47
N ALA A 44 -10.88 16.06 -0.72
CA ALA A 44 -10.25 15.14 -1.67
C ALA A 44 -8.96 14.53 -1.10
N PHE A 45 -8.10 15.36 -0.50
CA PHE A 45 -6.86 14.92 0.13
C PHE A 45 -7.12 14.01 1.33
N ILE A 46 -8.05 14.38 2.22
CA ILE A 46 -8.38 13.58 3.41
C ILE A 46 -8.88 12.20 3.01
N VAL A 47 -9.78 12.10 2.02
CA VAL A 47 -10.29 10.81 1.54
C VAL A 47 -9.15 9.96 0.97
N ASN A 48 -8.32 10.51 0.09
CA ASN A 48 -7.18 9.79 -0.48
C ASN A 48 -6.17 9.36 0.59
N PHE A 49 -5.92 10.19 1.60
CA PHE A 49 -5.03 9.87 2.72
C PHE A 49 -5.58 8.76 3.60
N LEU A 50 -6.87 8.79 3.95
CA LEU A 50 -7.52 7.76 4.75
C LEU A 50 -7.53 6.41 4.02
N VAL A 51 -7.81 6.43 2.71
CA VAL A 51 -7.74 5.24 1.87
C VAL A 51 -6.32 4.71 1.83
N ALA A 52 -5.32 5.53 1.48
CA ALA A 52 -3.93 5.11 1.44
C ALA A 52 -3.46 4.53 2.79
N LEU A 53 -3.85 5.14 3.91
CA LEU A 53 -3.53 4.66 5.26
C LEU A 53 -4.18 3.29 5.53
N LEU A 54 -5.44 3.11 5.14
CA LEU A 54 -6.16 1.85 5.24
C LEU A 54 -5.46 0.75 4.42
N LEU A 55 -5.11 1.02 3.17
CA LEU A 55 -4.46 0.05 2.28
C LEU A 55 -3.08 -0.35 2.79
N VAL A 56 -2.25 0.62 3.18
CA VAL A 56 -0.93 0.37 3.78
C VAL A 56 -1.05 -0.45 5.06
N HIS A 57 -2.07 -0.18 5.88
CA HIS A 57 -2.33 -0.95 7.10
C HIS A 57 -2.80 -2.37 6.79
N ALA A 58 -3.69 -2.53 5.79
CA ALA A 58 -4.19 -3.82 5.34
C ALA A 58 -3.04 -4.71 4.85
N ILE A 59 -2.15 -4.19 3.97
CA ILE A 59 -0.97 -4.92 3.50
C ILE A 59 -0.10 -5.34 4.68
N HIS A 60 0.17 -4.44 5.62
CA HIS A 60 0.96 -4.78 6.80
C HIS A 60 0.34 -5.93 7.62
N LYS A 61 -0.97 -5.90 7.83
CA LYS A 61 -1.69 -6.97 8.55
C LYS A 61 -1.63 -8.29 7.80
N VAL A 62 -1.84 -8.26 6.49
CA VAL A 62 -1.74 -9.43 5.61
C VAL A 62 -0.33 -10.01 5.67
N THR A 63 0.71 -9.19 5.51
CA THR A 63 2.11 -9.64 5.58
C THR A 63 2.42 -10.29 6.93
N LEU A 64 2.00 -9.69 8.05
CA LEU A 64 2.19 -10.29 9.39
C LEU A 64 1.41 -11.60 9.59
N HIS A 65 0.27 -11.74 8.94
CA HIS A 65 -0.53 -12.95 9.00
C HIS A 65 0.11 -14.08 8.16
N LEU A 66 0.55 -13.75 6.94
CA LEU A 66 1.28 -14.66 6.07
C LEU A 66 2.63 -15.06 6.65
N ASP A 67 3.33 -14.17 7.37
CA ASP A 67 4.54 -14.50 8.12
C ASP A 67 4.34 -15.63 9.14
N LYS A 68 3.12 -15.79 9.68
CA LYS A 68 2.80 -16.83 10.65
C LYS A 68 2.26 -18.11 10.01
N MET A 69 1.52 -17.98 8.91
CA MET A 69 0.85 -19.11 8.26
C MET A 69 1.69 -19.77 7.17
N CYS A 70 2.45 -18.99 6.41
CA CYS A 70 3.27 -19.46 5.30
C CYS A 70 4.63 -18.76 5.34
N PRO A 71 5.58 -19.28 6.14
CA PRO A 71 6.95 -18.78 6.16
C PRO A 71 7.57 -18.89 4.77
N TRP A 72 8.42 -17.93 4.39
CA TRP A 72 9.13 -17.99 3.11
C TRP A 72 10.06 -19.19 2.97
N GLU A 73 10.49 -19.80 4.09
CA GLU A 73 11.40 -20.94 4.13
C GLU A 73 10.74 -22.25 3.72
N GLU A 74 9.44 -22.37 3.95
CA GLU A 74 8.68 -23.60 3.70
C GLU A 74 8.12 -23.58 2.27
N ASP A 75 7.28 -22.61 1.94
CA ASP A 75 6.56 -22.56 0.65
C ASP A 75 6.52 -21.15 0.04
N PRO A 76 7.59 -20.71 -0.65
CA PRO A 76 7.68 -19.36 -1.20
C PRO A 76 6.64 -19.09 -2.31
N ILE A 77 6.27 -20.13 -3.08
CA ILE A 77 5.29 -20.01 -4.17
C ILE A 77 3.87 -19.78 -3.61
N VAL A 78 3.48 -20.58 -2.61
CA VAL A 78 2.18 -20.45 -1.94
C VAL A 78 2.06 -19.08 -1.30
N ARG A 79 3.14 -18.64 -0.64
CA ARG A 79 3.19 -17.31 -0.05
C ARG A 79 3.06 -16.19 -1.08
N LEU A 80 3.76 -16.28 -2.20
CA LEU A 80 3.66 -15.28 -3.27
C LEU A 80 2.23 -15.19 -3.81
N SER A 81 1.56 -16.33 -3.99
CA SER A 81 0.15 -16.37 -4.40
C SER A 81 -0.74 -15.64 -3.40
N TYR A 82 -0.60 -15.91 -2.10
CA TYR A 82 -1.36 -15.19 -1.07
C TYR A 82 -1.01 -13.71 -0.99
N GLN A 83 0.25 -13.33 -1.20
CA GLN A 83 0.66 -11.92 -1.21
C GLN A 83 0.04 -11.17 -2.41
N ILE A 84 -0.08 -11.81 -3.58
CA ILE A 84 -0.76 -11.21 -4.73
C ILE A 84 -2.26 -11.08 -4.45
N ASN A 85 -2.91 -12.15 -3.99
CA ASN A 85 -4.36 -12.13 -3.76
C ASN A 85 -4.77 -11.20 -2.60
N LEU A 86 -4.12 -11.33 -1.45
CA LEU A 86 -4.49 -10.60 -0.23
C LEU A 86 -3.71 -9.30 -0.04
N GLY A 87 -2.51 -9.19 -0.58
CA GLY A 87 -1.66 -8.01 -0.46
C GLY A 87 -1.80 -7.02 -1.63
N LEU A 88 -2.31 -7.45 -2.78
CA LEU A 88 -2.52 -6.57 -3.94
C LEU A 88 -3.99 -6.51 -4.37
N LEU A 89 -4.60 -7.65 -4.73
CA LEU A 89 -5.95 -7.65 -5.31
C LEU A 89 -7.02 -7.22 -4.30
N ALA A 90 -6.99 -7.74 -3.07
CA ALA A 90 -7.95 -7.34 -2.04
C ALA A 90 -7.86 -5.84 -1.67
N PRO A 91 -6.66 -5.26 -1.41
CA PRO A 91 -6.52 -3.82 -1.20
C PRO A 91 -6.96 -3.00 -2.41
N ALA A 92 -6.61 -3.41 -3.63
CA ALA A 92 -7.05 -2.71 -4.84
C ALA A 92 -8.58 -2.73 -5.00
N PHE A 93 -9.24 -3.84 -4.67
CA PHE A 93 -10.69 -3.92 -4.68
C PHE A 93 -11.32 -3.00 -3.62
N ILE A 94 -10.75 -2.95 -2.41
CA ILE A 94 -11.20 -2.04 -1.33
C ILE A 94 -11.10 -0.58 -1.79
N ASP A 95 -10.00 -0.21 -2.45
CA ASP A 95 -9.79 1.13 -3.01
C ASP A 95 -10.90 1.50 -4.00
N VAL A 96 -11.17 0.63 -4.99
CA VAL A 96 -12.24 0.84 -5.98
C VAL A 96 -13.60 1.02 -5.29
N VAL A 97 -13.91 0.21 -4.28
CA VAL A 97 -15.18 0.30 -3.55
C VAL A 97 -15.31 1.64 -2.81
N ILE A 98 -14.28 2.06 -2.07
CA ILE A 98 -14.32 3.30 -1.29
C ILE A 98 -14.41 4.51 -2.23
N ILE A 99 -13.60 4.55 -3.28
CA ILE A 99 -13.61 5.65 -4.24
C ILE A 99 -14.93 5.69 -5.03
N SER A 100 -15.53 4.53 -5.33
CA SER A 100 -16.87 4.48 -5.94
C SER A 100 -17.93 5.10 -5.04
N ILE A 101 -17.91 4.79 -3.74
CA ILE A 101 -18.83 5.38 -2.76
C ILE A 101 -18.60 6.89 -2.64
N TYR A 102 -17.35 7.32 -2.64
CA TYR A 102 -16.98 8.74 -2.58
C TYR A 102 -17.53 9.51 -3.79
N PHE A 103 -17.32 9.01 -5.02
CA PHE A 103 -17.86 9.67 -6.21
C PHE A 103 -19.38 9.65 -6.25
N LEU A 104 -20.00 8.55 -5.83
CA LEU A 104 -21.46 8.45 -5.74
C LEU A 104 -22.03 9.51 -4.78
N ALA A 105 -21.38 9.75 -3.64
CA ALA A 105 -21.76 10.79 -2.68
C ALA A 105 -21.63 12.22 -3.25
N LEU A 106 -20.75 12.41 -4.23
CA LEU A 106 -20.60 13.67 -4.97
C LEU A 106 -21.52 13.77 -6.20
N GLY A 107 -22.37 12.76 -6.44
CA GLY A 107 -23.24 12.71 -7.61
C GLY A 107 -22.49 12.46 -8.93
N GLN A 108 -21.29 11.87 -8.85
CA GLN A 108 -20.42 11.57 -10.00
C GLN A 108 -20.27 10.06 -10.18
N ASP A 109 -19.93 9.64 -11.41
CA ASP A 109 -19.59 8.24 -11.70
C ASP A 109 -18.06 8.07 -11.76
N ILE A 110 -17.55 7.03 -11.09
CA ILE A 110 -16.14 6.64 -11.11
C ILE A 110 -15.59 6.44 -12.54
N ARG A 111 -16.44 6.03 -13.49
CA ARG A 111 -16.08 5.87 -14.90
C ARG A 111 -15.85 7.22 -15.59
N THR A 112 -16.63 8.22 -15.21
CA THR A 112 -16.57 9.57 -15.81
C THR A 112 -15.41 10.41 -15.28
N ASN A 113 -14.92 10.10 -14.07
CA ASN A 113 -13.80 10.81 -13.45
C ASN A 113 -12.43 10.29 -13.87
N ASN A 114 -12.33 9.44 -14.90
CA ASN A 114 -11.09 8.84 -15.39
C ASN A 114 -10.28 8.08 -14.32
N PHE A 115 -10.89 7.71 -13.19
CA PHE A 115 -10.21 7.03 -12.09
C PHE A 115 -9.51 5.75 -12.55
N PHE A 116 -10.20 4.91 -13.33
CA PHE A 116 -9.63 3.66 -13.84
C PHE A 116 -8.46 3.85 -14.81
N LEU A 117 -8.40 5.00 -15.50
CA LEU A 117 -7.38 5.30 -16.50
C LEU A 117 -6.17 6.03 -15.92
N ILE A 118 -6.41 6.90 -14.93
CA ILE A 118 -5.40 7.83 -14.41
C ILE A 118 -4.92 7.39 -13.04
N ASP A 119 -5.82 7.23 -12.06
CA ASP A 119 -5.44 7.01 -10.66
C ASP A 119 -5.23 5.54 -10.30
N PHE A 120 -6.09 4.66 -10.81
CA PHE A 120 -6.04 3.23 -10.49
C PHE A 120 -4.70 2.56 -10.86
N PRO A 121 -4.08 2.82 -12.02
CA PRO A 121 -2.75 2.28 -12.33
C PRO A 121 -1.68 2.73 -11.33
N ILE A 122 -1.77 3.98 -10.85
CA ILE A 122 -0.86 4.52 -9.84
C ILE A 122 -1.10 3.86 -8.48
N VAL A 123 -2.36 3.63 -8.09
CA VAL A 123 -2.68 2.88 -6.88
C VAL A 123 -2.08 1.47 -6.94
N ILE A 124 -2.28 0.74 -8.03
CA ILE A 124 -1.71 -0.60 -8.22
C ILE A 124 -0.18 -0.56 -8.10
N LEU A 125 0.48 0.44 -8.71
CA LEU A 125 1.93 0.61 -8.62
C LEU A 125 2.39 0.86 -7.18
N LEU A 126 1.69 1.73 -6.42
CA LEU A 126 1.99 2.01 -5.02
C LEU A 126 1.82 0.76 -4.15
N LEU A 127 0.76 -0.02 -4.37
CA LEU A 127 0.54 -1.29 -3.68
C LEU A 127 1.66 -2.28 -4.01
N LEU A 128 2.07 -2.40 -5.26
CA LEU A 128 3.20 -3.25 -5.68
C LEU A 128 4.50 -2.84 -5.00
N ILE A 129 4.83 -1.54 -5.01
CA ILE A 129 6.04 -1.01 -4.35
C ILE A 129 6.00 -1.35 -2.85
N TRP A 130 4.85 -1.20 -2.20
CA TRP A 130 4.70 -1.47 -0.79
C TRP A 130 4.84 -2.96 -0.43
N ASN A 131 4.28 -3.84 -1.26
CA ASN A 131 4.47 -5.29 -1.13
C ASN A 131 5.93 -5.69 -1.38
N ALA A 132 6.56 -5.10 -2.39
CA ALA A 132 7.98 -5.34 -2.70
C ALA A 132 8.89 -4.89 -1.54
N TYR A 133 8.59 -3.76 -0.90
CA TYR A 133 9.30 -3.31 0.30
C TYR A 133 9.28 -4.37 1.42
N TYR A 134 8.11 -4.96 1.70
CA TYR A 134 8.01 -6.02 2.71
C TYR A 134 8.78 -7.28 2.31
N CYS A 135 8.69 -7.69 1.04
CA CYS A 135 9.42 -8.85 0.51
C CYS A 135 10.94 -8.65 0.64
N LEU A 136 11.46 -7.51 0.19
CA LEU A 136 12.88 -7.18 0.27
C LEU A 136 13.36 -7.07 1.72
N HIS A 137 12.58 -6.42 2.59
CA HIS A 137 12.93 -6.30 4.00
C HIS A 137 13.03 -7.67 4.67
N TYR A 138 12.11 -8.59 4.36
CA TYR A 138 12.18 -9.97 4.84
C TYR A 138 13.45 -10.68 4.32
N MET A 139 13.73 -10.62 3.02
CA MET A 139 14.91 -11.26 2.43
C MET A 139 16.21 -10.75 3.05
N LEU A 140 16.32 -9.43 3.28
CA LEU A 140 17.49 -8.84 3.92
C LEU A 140 17.69 -9.34 5.36
N LEU A 141 16.60 -9.46 6.14
CA LEU A 141 16.66 -10.01 7.49
C LEU A 141 17.06 -11.48 7.48
N TYR A 142 16.48 -12.27 6.58
CA TYR A 142 16.80 -13.69 6.42
C TYR A 142 18.27 -13.89 6.04
N LEU A 143 18.79 -13.15 5.04
CA LEU A 143 20.19 -13.20 4.62
C LEU A 143 21.16 -12.78 5.75
N LYS A 144 20.77 -11.80 6.57
CA LYS A 144 21.57 -11.38 7.73
C LYS A 144 21.63 -12.50 8.78
N HIS A 145 20.52 -13.18 9.04
CA HIS A 145 20.49 -14.26 10.03
C HIS A 145 21.30 -15.49 9.57
N LYS A 146 21.20 -15.85 8.28
CA LYS A 146 21.97 -16.96 7.70
C LYS A 146 23.48 -16.71 7.70
N ARG A 147 23.92 -15.45 7.54
CA ARG A 147 25.34 -15.07 7.63
C ARG A 147 25.94 -15.12 9.04
N VAL A 148 25.13 -15.08 10.09
CA VAL A 148 25.60 -15.11 11.50
C VAL A 148 25.80 -16.54 12.02
N LYS A 149 25.25 -17.56 11.34
CA LYS A 149 25.50 -18.97 11.66
C LYS A 149 26.19 -19.74 10.51
N PRO A 150 27.44 -19.41 10.09
CA PRO A 150 28.02 -20.14 8.96
C PRO A 150 28.45 -21.57 9.30
N HIS A 151 29.13 -21.86 10.42
CA HIS A 151 29.73 -23.17 10.68
C HIS A 151 29.76 -23.47 12.18
N SER A 152 28.86 -24.32 12.65
CA SER A 152 29.01 -25.04 13.92
C SER A 152 28.41 -26.43 13.74
N ASP A 153 28.92 -27.14 12.73
CA ASP A 153 28.79 -28.59 12.57
C ASP A 153 30.20 -29.14 12.41
#